data_AF-A0A7S3DNS8-F1
#
_entry.id   AF-A0A7S3DNS8-F1
#
_cell.length_a   1.000
_cell.length_b   1.000
_cell.length_c   1.000
_cell.angle_alpha   90.00
_cell.angle_beta   90.00
_cell.angle_gamma   90.00
#
_symmetry.space_group_name_H-M   'P 1'
#
loop_
_entity.id
_entity.type
_entity.pdbx_description
1 polymer ?
#
loop_
_entity_poly.entity_id
_entity_poly.type
_entity_poly.pdbx_seq_one_letter_code
_entity_poly.pdbx_strand_id
1 'polypeptide(L)'
;PEMARRIKKEKENFLVFTRVLMKYLEQKDPSVYHRVKVIIKDCADRNKRHEPGYESVTTSMRSKLKQVVSDSHWTRAEAYLKHFLAQKQKAAQQQQAAAGGAKDPLD
;
A
#
# COMPACT_ATOMS: atom_id res chain seq x y z
N PRO A 1 5.42 -15.01 -16.44
CA PRO A 1 5.89 -13.77 -17.12
C PRO A 1 6.29 -12.66 -16.11
N GLU A 2 7.31 -11.88 -16.42
CA GLU A 2 7.83 -10.80 -15.55
C GLU A 2 6.78 -9.71 -15.28
N MET A 3 6.00 -9.35 -16.29
CA MET A 3 4.96 -8.31 -16.14
C MET A 3 3.89 -8.65 -15.12
N ALA A 4 3.44 -9.91 -15.05
CA ALA A 4 2.47 -10.33 -14.03
C ALA A 4 3.02 -10.15 -12.60
N ARG A 5 4.32 -10.38 -12.40
CA ARG A 5 4.99 -10.16 -11.10
C ARG A 5 5.04 -8.67 -10.74
N ARG A 6 5.34 -7.80 -11.72
CA ARG A 6 5.34 -6.33 -11.53
C ARG A 6 3.95 -5.82 -11.15
N ILE A 7 2.92 -6.20 -11.89
CA ILE A 7 1.53 -5.82 -11.62
C ILE A 7 1.09 -6.26 -10.21
N LYS A 8 1.41 -7.51 -9.83
CA LYS A 8 1.09 -8.01 -8.48
C LYS A 8 1.76 -7.15 -7.40
N LYS A 9 3.05 -6.85 -7.57
CA LYS A 9 3.82 -6.02 -6.62
C LYS A 9 3.27 -4.60 -6.51
N GLU A 10 2.85 -3.99 -7.62
CA GLU A 10 2.23 -2.66 -7.61
C GLU A 10 0.90 -2.66 -6.86
N LYS A 11 0.07 -3.70 -7.05
CA LYS A 11 -1.17 -3.86 -6.28
C LYS A 11 -0.90 -4.01 -4.80
N GLU A 12 0.05 -4.86 -4.41
CA GLU A 12 0.45 -5.03 -3.01
C GLU A 12 0.96 -3.71 -2.39
N ASN A 13 1.84 -3.00 -3.10
CA ASN A 13 2.34 -1.69 -2.67
C ASN A 13 1.20 -0.68 -2.50
N PHE A 14 0.21 -0.69 -3.39
CA PHE A 14 -0.95 0.20 -3.29
C PHE A 14 -1.85 -0.13 -2.10
N LEU A 15 -2.00 -1.42 -1.75
CA LEU A 15 -2.73 -1.81 -0.54
C LEU A 15 -2.00 -1.34 0.74
N VAL A 16 -0.67 -1.46 0.78
CA VAL A 16 0.13 -0.91 1.88
C VAL A 16 0.02 0.61 1.93
N PHE A 17 0.11 1.29 0.78
CA PHE A 17 -0.12 2.74 0.68
C PHE A 17 -1.47 3.14 1.28
N THR A 18 -2.54 2.45 0.87
CA THR A 18 -3.91 2.73 1.34
C THR A 18 -3.99 2.60 2.86
N ARG A 19 -3.33 1.59 3.45
CA ARG A 19 -3.29 1.42 4.92
C ARG A 19 -2.53 2.55 5.62
N VAL A 20 -1.41 3.00 5.06
CA VAL A 20 -0.62 4.13 5.58
C VAL A 20 -1.43 5.43 5.49
N LEU A 21 -2.06 5.68 4.35
CA LEU A 21 -2.92 6.84 4.11
C LEU A 21 -4.08 6.87 5.10
N MET A 22 -4.77 5.75 5.31
CA MET A 22 -5.87 5.65 6.28
C MET A 22 -5.41 5.99 7.71
N LYS A 23 -4.31 5.41 8.17
CA LYS A 23 -3.76 5.72 9.51
C LYS A 23 -3.37 7.19 9.67
N TYR A 24 -2.80 7.78 8.62
CA TYR A 24 -2.41 9.18 8.63
C TYR A 24 -3.64 10.11 8.69
N LEU A 25 -4.64 9.86 7.84
CA LEU A 25 -5.85 10.67 7.78
C LEU A 25 -6.68 10.55 9.07
N GLU A 26 -6.75 9.37 9.67
CA GLU A 26 -7.45 9.16 10.95
C GLU A 26 -6.97 10.12 12.05
N GLN A 27 -5.67 10.47 12.04
CA GLN A 27 -5.07 11.38 13.01
C GLN A 27 -5.08 12.84 12.59
N LYS A 28 -4.95 13.13 11.28
CA LYS A 28 -4.75 14.49 10.77
C LYS A 28 -5.99 15.15 10.22
N ASP A 29 -6.85 14.37 9.58
CA ASP A 29 -8.09 14.85 8.99
C ASP A 29 -9.17 13.76 9.01
N PRO A 30 -9.87 13.63 10.15
CA PRO A 30 -10.93 12.64 10.32
C PRO A 30 -12.05 12.79 9.28
N SER A 31 -12.33 14.01 8.79
CA SER A 31 -13.37 14.22 7.77
C SER A 31 -12.99 13.54 6.46
N VAL A 32 -11.75 13.76 5.98
CA VAL A 32 -11.23 13.11 4.77
C VAL A 32 -11.08 11.61 4.98
N TYR A 33 -10.69 11.15 6.18
CA TYR A 33 -10.65 9.72 6.52
C TYR A 33 -12.01 9.03 6.29
N HIS A 34 -13.11 9.61 6.78
CA HIS A 34 -14.44 9.03 6.61
C HIS A 34 -14.83 8.96 5.13
N ARG A 35 -14.56 10.03 4.37
CA ARG A 35 -14.83 10.07 2.92
C ARG A 35 -14.03 8.99 2.16
N VAL A 36 -12.74 8.88 2.46
CA VAL A 36 -11.86 7.85 1.89
C VAL A 36 -12.36 6.44 2.23
N LYS A 37 -12.77 6.20 3.47
CA LYS A 37 -13.31 4.90 3.91
C LYS A 37 -14.55 4.50 3.11
N VAL A 38 -15.46 5.44 2.89
CA VAL A 38 -16.66 5.23 2.06
C VAL A 38 -16.28 4.89 0.62
N ILE A 39 -15.32 5.61 0.02
CA ILE A 39 -14.84 5.36 -1.35
C ILE A 39 -14.21 3.96 -1.49
N ILE A 40 -13.39 3.55 -0.52
CA ILE A 40 -12.77 2.22 -0.53
C ILE A 40 -13.85 1.13 -0.51
N LYS A 41 -14.85 1.28 0.36
CA LYS A 41 -15.97 0.34 0.45
C LYS A 41 -16.78 0.30 -0.85
N ASP A 42 -17.15 1.45 -1.40
CA ASP A 42 -17.88 1.56 -2.67
C ASP A 42 -17.13 0.90 -3.83
N CYS A 43 -15.81 1.13 -3.97
CA CYS A 43 -15.01 0.47 -5.00
C CYS A 43 -14.97 -1.06 -4.84
N ALA A 44 -14.87 -1.56 -3.60
CA ALA A 44 -14.87 -2.99 -3.33
C ALA A 44 -16.24 -3.62 -3.63
N ASP A 45 -17.33 -2.96 -3.23
CA ASP A 45 -18.70 -3.44 -3.45
C ASP A 45 -19.04 -3.48 -4.95
N ARG A 46 -18.64 -2.46 -5.73
CA ARG A 46 -18.87 -2.43 -7.19
C ARG A 46 -18.04 -3.45 -7.95
N ASN A 47 -16.79 -3.68 -7.53
CA ASN A 47 -15.99 -4.76 -8.11
C ASN A 47 -16.60 -6.14 -7.82
N LYS A 48 -17.13 -6.36 -6.60
CA LYS A 48 -17.82 -7.60 -6.24
C LYS A 48 -19.08 -7.83 -7.09
N ARG A 49 -19.73 -6.76 -7.53
CA ARG A 49 -20.88 -6.80 -8.45
C ARG A 49 -20.47 -6.95 -9.93
N HIS A 50 -19.17 -7.00 -10.22
CA HIS A 50 -18.63 -7.00 -11.58
C HIS A 50 -19.15 -5.81 -12.41
N GLU A 51 -19.33 -4.65 -11.79
CA GLU A 51 -19.74 -3.45 -12.50
C GLU A 51 -18.67 -3.02 -13.52
N PRO A 52 -19.07 -2.66 -14.76
CA PRO A 52 -18.14 -2.16 -15.77
C PRO A 52 -17.33 -0.96 -15.25
N GLY A 53 -16.01 -0.97 -15.44
CA GLY A 53 -15.10 0.07 -14.95
C GLY A 53 -14.60 -0.16 -13.51
N TYR A 54 -15.00 -1.24 -12.86
CA TYR A 54 -14.52 -1.65 -11.54
C TYR A 54 -13.78 -2.98 -11.56
N GLU A 55 -13.36 -3.50 -12.71
CA GLU A 55 -12.63 -4.79 -12.79
C GLU A 55 -11.32 -4.78 -11.98
N SER A 56 -10.72 -3.61 -11.80
CA SER A 56 -9.52 -3.40 -10.98
C SER A 56 -9.82 -2.45 -9.82
N VAL A 57 -10.20 -3.02 -8.67
CA VAL A 57 -10.40 -2.28 -7.40
C VAL A 57 -9.29 -1.28 -7.13
N THR A 58 -8.04 -1.70 -7.31
CA THR A 58 -6.86 -0.85 -7.05
C THR A 58 -6.79 0.36 -7.98
N THR A 59 -7.16 0.19 -9.26
CA THR A 59 -7.16 1.28 -10.24
C THR A 59 -8.27 2.27 -9.92
N SER A 60 -9.50 1.78 -9.73
CA SER A 60 -10.66 2.63 -9.44
C SER A 60 -10.50 3.35 -8.10
N MET A 61 -9.98 2.67 -7.06
CA MET A 61 -9.61 3.29 -5.79
C MET A 61 -8.58 4.40 -5.99
N ARG A 62 -7.46 4.13 -6.67
CA ARG A 62 -6.40 5.13 -6.85
C ARG A 62 -6.91 6.41 -7.50
N SER A 63 -7.74 6.28 -8.54
CA SER A 63 -8.33 7.42 -9.23
C SER A 63 -9.24 8.25 -8.31
N LYS A 64 -10.20 7.60 -7.64
CA LYS A 64 -11.14 8.29 -6.74
C LYS A 64 -10.45 8.92 -5.52
N LEU A 65 -9.47 8.24 -4.94
CA LEU A 65 -8.76 8.76 -3.76
C LEU A 65 -7.97 10.03 -4.09
N LYS A 66 -7.34 10.11 -5.27
CA LYS A 66 -6.64 11.33 -5.71
C LYS A 66 -7.55 12.55 -5.87
N GLN A 67 -8.85 12.35 -6.09
CA GLN A 67 -9.79 13.46 -6.22
C GLN A 67 -10.24 14.04 -4.87
N VAL A 68 -10.13 13.25 -3.79
CA VAL A 68 -10.66 13.62 -2.47
C VAL A 68 -9.55 13.92 -1.47
N VAL A 69 -8.39 13.31 -1.64
CA VAL A 69 -7.22 13.54 -0.80
C VAL A 69 -6.40 14.66 -1.43
N SER A 70 -6.21 15.76 -0.70
CA SER A 70 -5.32 16.85 -1.11
C SER A 70 -3.90 16.34 -1.37
N ASP A 71 -3.18 16.99 -2.30
CA ASP A 71 -1.80 16.63 -2.65
C ASP A 71 -0.88 16.59 -1.43
N SER A 72 -1.02 17.51 -0.47
CA SER A 72 -0.20 17.52 0.75
C SER A 72 -0.33 16.24 1.58
N HIS A 73 -1.56 15.77 1.80
CA HIS A 73 -1.83 14.50 2.47
C HIS A 73 -1.31 13.31 1.68
N TRP A 74 -1.48 13.34 0.35
CA TRP A 74 -1.02 12.29 -0.55
C TRP A 74 0.51 12.13 -0.50
N THR A 75 1.24 13.21 -0.74
CA THR A 75 2.71 13.24 -0.71
C THR A 75 3.25 12.82 0.65
N ARG A 76 2.59 13.22 1.75
CA ARG A 76 3.01 12.81 3.09
C ARG A 76 2.84 11.31 3.31
N ALA A 77 1.72 10.73 2.87
CA ALA A 77 1.50 9.29 2.92
C ALA A 77 2.50 8.51 2.04
N GLU A 78 2.86 9.03 0.87
CA GLU A 78 3.89 8.44 0.01
C GLU A 78 5.28 8.46 0.66
N ALA A 79 5.63 9.54 1.37
CA ALA A 79 6.88 9.61 2.13
C ALA A 79 6.91 8.55 3.24
N TYR A 80 5.81 8.39 3.98
CA TYR A 80 5.70 7.34 5.00
C TYR A 80 5.80 5.93 4.40
N LEU A 81 5.16 5.68 3.25
CA LEU A 81 5.27 4.40 2.56
C LEU A 81 6.72 4.10 2.14
N LYS A 82 7.40 5.07 1.53
CA LYS A 82 8.81 4.92 1.11
C LYS A 82 9.69 4.56 2.31
N HIS A 83 9.51 5.27 3.42
CA HIS A 83 10.24 4.98 4.66
C HIS A 83 9.94 3.57 5.19
N PHE A 84 8.65 3.18 5.24
CA PHE A 84 8.24 1.86 5.69
C PHE A 84 8.80 0.72 4.81
N LEU A 85 8.76 0.88 3.48
CA LEU A 85 9.32 -0.11 2.56
C LEU A 85 10.84 -0.22 2.67
N ALA A 86 11.54 0.90 2.84
CA ALA A 86 12.98 0.90 3.05
C ALA A 86 13.36 0.19 4.37
N GLN A 87 12.61 0.44 5.45
CA GLN A 87 12.81 -0.27 6.72
C GLN A 87 12.58 -1.78 6.59
N LYS A 88 11.50 -2.20 5.91
CA LYS A 88 11.21 -3.62 5.67
C LYS A 88 12.33 -4.33 4.91
N GLN A 89 12.93 -3.68 3.92
CA GLN A 89 14.05 -4.24 3.16
C GLN A 89 15.31 -4.40 4.03
N LYS A 90 15.65 -3.39 4.84
CA LYS A 90 16.79 -3.46 5.78
C LYS A 90 16.62 -4.60 6.79
N ALA A 91 15.42 -4.76 7.36
CA ALA A 91 15.14 -5.84 8.29
C ALA A 91 15.25 -7.24 7.66
N ALA A 92 14.76 -7.40 6.42
CA ALA A 92 14.88 -8.65 5.68
C ALA A 92 16.33 -9.02 5.37
N GLN A 93 17.17 -8.03 5.03
CA GLN A 93 18.61 -8.23 4.81
C GLN A 93 19.34 -8.65 6.10
N GLN A 94 19.01 -8.03 7.24
CA GLN A 94 19.60 -8.39 8.53
C GLN A 94 19.21 -9.80 8.99
N GLN A 95 17.97 -10.22 8.76
CA GLN A 95 17.51 -11.58 9.07
C GLN A 95 18.18 -12.64 8.19
N GLN A 96 18.45 -12.34 6.93
CA GLN A 96 19.19 -13.26 6.03
C GLN A 96 20.67 -13.37 6.41
N ALA A 97 21.30 -12.28 6.84
CA ALA A 97 22.69 -12.30 7.33
C ALA A 97 22.83 -13.08 8.64
N ALA A 98 21.87 -12.96 9.57
CA ALA A 98 21.87 -13.71 10.83
C ALA A 98 21.62 -15.22 10.63
N ALA A 99 20.81 -15.61 9.63
CA ALA A 99 20.55 -17.03 9.32
C ALA A 99 21.67 -17.70 8.51
N GLY A 100 22.55 -16.93 7.87
CA GLY A 100 23.72 -17.43 7.12
C GLY A 100 25.01 -17.58 7.94
N GLY A 101 24.99 -17.20 9.22
CA GLY A 101 26.17 -17.13 10.08
C GLY A 101 26.53 -18.41 10.86
N ALA A 102 25.73 -19.48 10.81
CA ALA A 102 26.05 -20.75 11.45
C ALA A 102 26.69 -21.73 10.46
N LYS A 103 27.96 -21.49 10.13
CA LYS A 103 28.89 -22.55 9.77
C LYS A 103 30.08 -22.41 10.72
N ASP A 104 30.02 -23.16 11.82
CA ASP A 104 31.15 -23.42 12.69
C ASP A 104 32.39 -23.77 11.86
N PRO A 105 33.52 -23.07 12.03
CA PRO A 105 34.82 -23.60 11.72
C PRO A 105 35.32 -24.33 12.97
N LEU A 106 35.22 -25.66 13.00
CA LEU A 106 36.05 -26.41 13.93
C LEU A 106 36.38 -27.83 13.44
N ASP A 107 37.70 -28.00 13.27
CA ASP A 107 38.55 -29.19 13.08
C ASP A 107 38.38 -30.01 11.78
#